data_AF-A0A1F3SNL3-F1
#
_entry.id   AF-A0A1F3SNL3-F1
#
_cell.length_a   1.000
_cell.length_b   1.000
_cell.length_c   1.000
_cell.angle_alpha   90.00
_cell.angle_beta   90.00
_cell.angle_gamma   90.00
#
_symmetry.space_group_name_H-M   'P 1'
#
loop_
_entity.id
_entity.type
_entity.pdbx_description
1 polymer ?
#
loop_
_entity_poly.entity_id
_entity_poly.type
_entity_poly.pdbx_seq_one_letter_code
_entity_poly.pdbx_strand_id
1 'polypeptide(L)'
;MNELFDKLIIRIVFAILICLTLIFYKYLHIVFYPSARKQLFRTFYPSKNPADTLHLFSRILGVGIILSGFHFYLGNGLGMAIYDLLLSTIVVFALYLGSLYVLESIVLGSYEYSDEVLKRKNLSYGIICFANSLAMAYLAKAILSISKESLIMLSILWLFAMAITGIAMKGFDLISKLPFHKLLAQKNIAVAFSYTGFIWGWTLLVTNSLEHDLVDLKSYSIQFLLKIILSAIVFPLFKQGLSLIYQLKDESGAIAPVHGVGINATSSMEMLYHEGPGVGTGLYEGVLFFTSAFLTGIITASIDFGSFYPVF
;
A
#
# COMPACT_ATOMS: atom_id res chain seq x y z
N MET A 1 -2.15 2.47 44.01
CA MET A 1 -3.17 3.38 43.45
C MET A 1 -2.54 4.42 42.51
N ASN A 2 -1.45 5.09 42.91
CA ASN A 2 -0.73 6.07 42.05
C ASN A 2 -0.29 5.49 40.71
N GLU A 3 0.29 4.29 40.67
CA GLU A 3 0.76 3.68 39.42
C GLU A 3 -0.35 3.39 38.38
N LEU A 4 -1.59 3.18 38.85
CA LEU A 4 -2.76 2.92 38.00
C LEU A 4 -3.33 4.24 37.47
N PHE A 5 -3.36 5.28 38.31
CA PHE A 5 -3.72 6.64 37.92
C PHE A 5 -2.70 7.24 36.95
N ASP A 6 -1.40 7.03 37.15
CA ASP A 6 -0.36 7.51 36.25
C ASP A 6 -0.48 6.86 34.86
N LYS A 7 -0.74 5.54 34.80
CA LYS A 7 -0.99 4.85 33.52
C LYS A 7 -2.24 5.35 32.80
N LEU A 8 -3.30 5.70 33.55
CA LEU A 8 -4.52 6.26 32.98
C LEU A 8 -4.29 7.68 32.44
N ILE A 9 -3.63 8.55 33.21
CA ILE A 9 -3.31 9.92 32.82
C ILE A 9 -2.46 9.92 31.55
N ILE A 10 -1.43 9.06 31.49
CA ILE A 10 -0.57 8.92 30.31
C ILE A 10 -1.41 8.53 29.07
N ARG A 11 -2.36 7.59 29.19
CA ARG A 11 -3.24 7.19 28.08
C ARG A 11 -4.15 8.33 27.61
N ILE A 12 -4.69 9.12 28.53
CA ILE A 12 -5.53 10.29 28.20
C ILE A 12 -4.69 11.34 27.48
N VAL A 13 -3.48 11.62 27.97
CA VAL A 13 -2.53 12.54 27.31
C VAL A 13 -2.22 12.06 25.90
N PHE A 14 -1.99 10.76 25.70
CA PHE A 14 -1.77 10.21 24.36
C PHE A 14 -2.98 10.30 23.45
N ALA A 15 -4.19 10.04 23.95
CA ALA A 15 -5.41 10.20 23.16
C ALA A 15 -5.57 11.65 22.69
N ILE A 16 -5.35 12.62 23.58
CA ILE A 16 -5.35 14.05 23.23
C ILE A 16 -4.27 14.35 22.19
N LEU A 17 -3.08 13.82 22.37
CA LEU A 17 -1.98 14.04 21.44
C LEU A 17 -2.29 13.46 20.05
N ILE A 18 -2.87 12.26 19.97
CA ILE A 18 -3.32 11.66 18.70
C ILE A 18 -4.39 12.55 18.03
N CYS A 19 -5.33 13.10 18.81
CA CYS A 19 -6.29 14.05 18.27
C CYS A 19 -5.61 15.32 17.73
N LEU A 20 -4.59 15.85 18.43
CA LEU A 20 -3.82 17.00 17.96
C LEU A 20 -3.01 16.66 16.69
N THR A 21 -2.38 15.49 16.62
CA THR A 21 -1.62 15.08 15.42
C THR A 21 -2.53 14.87 14.22
N LEU A 22 -3.78 14.45 14.40
CA LEU A 22 -4.78 14.42 13.31
C LEU A 22 -5.14 15.82 12.81
N ILE A 23 -5.18 16.83 13.69
CA ILE A 23 -5.35 18.23 13.29
C ILE A 23 -4.14 18.69 12.47
N PHE A 24 -2.92 18.38 12.91
CA PHE A 24 -1.71 18.70 12.13
C PHE A 24 -1.68 17.99 10.78
N TYR A 25 -2.04 16.70 10.73
CA TYR A 25 -2.15 15.93 9.50
C TYR A 25 -3.14 16.57 8.52
N LYS A 26 -4.28 17.06 9.02
CA LYS A 26 -5.25 17.78 8.20
C LYS A 26 -4.61 18.98 7.49
N TYR A 27 -3.77 19.76 8.18
CA TYR A 27 -3.06 20.89 7.58
C TYR A 27 -1.99 20.45 6.57
N LEU A 28 -1.17 19.46 6.91
CA LEU A 28 -0.16 18.91 6.00
C LEU A 28 -0.79 18.35 4.73
N HIS A 29 -1.91 17.64 4.84
CA HIS A 29 -2.62 17.05 3.71
C HIS A 29 -3.01 18.11 2.66
N ILE A 30 -3.47 19.29 3.08
CA ILE A 30 -3.84 20.38 2.16
C ILE A 30 -2.65 20.90 1.36
N VAL A 31 -1.46 20.92 1.97
CA VAL A 31 -0.23 21.36 1.32
C VAL A 31 0.14 20.40 0.19
N PHE A 32 0.07 19.10 0.44
CA PHE A 32 0.38 18.07 -0.56
C PHE A 32 -0.76 17.82 -1.57
N TYR A 33 -2.01 18.05 -1.17
CA TYR A 33 -3.21 17.74 -1.97
C TYR A 33 -4.18 18.93 -2.05
N PRO A 34 -3.83 20.00 -2.77
CA PRO A 34 -4.67 21.19 -2.87
C PRO A 34 -6.03 20.91 -3.52
N SER A 35 -6.10 19.93 -4.43
CA SER A 35 -7.33 19.49 -5.10
C SER A 35 -8.36 18.91 -4.12
N ALA A 36 -7.91 18.32 -3.02
CA ALA A 36 -8.75 17.73 -1.98
C ALA A 36 -9.12 18.73 -0.86
N ARG A 37 -8.74 20.01 -0.95
CA ARG A 37 -9.01 21.02 0.10
C ARG A 37 -10.48 21.12 0.50
N LYS A 38 -11.40 20.94 -0.47
CA LYS A 38 -12.85 20.98 -0.21
C LYS A 38 -13.32 19.83 0.68
N GLN A 39 -12.67 18.67 0.63
CA GLN A 39 -13.01 17.45 1.38
C GLN A 39 -12.80 17.64 2.89
N LEU A 40 -11.78 18.40 3.29
CA LEU A 40 -11.37 18.52 4.70
C LEU A 40 -12.04 19.67 5.47
N PHE A 41 -12.52 20.72 4.79
CA PHE A 41 -13.11 21.90 5.45
C PHE A 41 -14.61 22.08 5.26
N ARG A 42 -15.22 21.42 4.26
CA ARG A 42 -16.67 21.45 4.09
C ARG A 42 -17.31 20.29 4.85
N THR A 43 -18.59 20.45 5.17
CA THR A 43 -19.40 19.39 5.76
C THR A 43 -19.38 18.16 4.86
N PHE A 44 -18.85 17.07 5.41
CA PHE A 44 -18.69 15.80 4.73
C PHE A 44 -19.99 14.98 4.85
N TYR A 45 -20.48 14.43 3.74
CA TYR A 45 -21.69 13.58 3.72
C TYR A 45 -21.33 12.18 3.22
N PRO A 46 -20.97 11.24 4.13
CA PRO A 46 -20.45 9.92 3.75
C PRO A 46 -21.37 9.13 2.80
N SER A 47 -22.68 9.28 2.96
CA SER A 47 -23.70 8.57 2.18
C SER A 47 -23.83 9.06 0.73
N LYS A 48 -23.33 10.26 0.40
CA LYS A 48 -23.50 10.87 -0.94
C LYS A 48 -22.39 10.51 -1.91
N ASN A 49 -21.20 10.16 -1.40
CA ASN A 49 -20.03 9.84 -2.20
C ASN A 49 -19.16 8.77 -1.50
N PRO A 50 -19.39 7.47 -1.78
CA PRO A 50 -18.64 6.40 -1.13
C PRO A 50 -17.16 6.40 -1.50
N ALA A 51 -16.80 6.80 -2.73
CA ALA A 51 -15.40 6.90 -3.16
C ALA A 51 -14.63 7.94 -2.32
N ASP A 52 -15.26 9.08 -2.04
CA ASP A 52 -14.70 10.14 -1.23
C ASP A 52 -14.56 9.74 0.25
N THR A 53 -15.56 9.01 0.77
CA THR A 53 -15.50 8.38 2.10
C THR A 53 -14.32 7.43 2.21
N LEU A 54 -14.20 6.51 1.25
CA LEU A 54 -13.13 5.52 1.26
C LEU A 54 -11.75 6.20 1.22
N HIS A 55 -11.60 7.23 0.39
CA HIS A 55 -10.37 8.02 0.27
C HIS A 55 -10.01 8.78 1.56
N LEU A 56 -10.99 9.37 2.26
CA LEU A 56 -10.73 10.09 3.51
C LEU A 56 -10.31 9.12 4.62
N PHE A 57 -11.12 8.08 4.82
CA PHE A 57 -10.92 7.15 5.92
C PHE A 57 -9.68 6.28 5.71
N SER A 58 -9.28 5.99 4.47
CA SER A 58 -8.01 5.29 4.22
C SER A 58 -6.80 6.06 4.73
N ARG A 59 -6.81 7.39 4.58
CA ARG A 59 -5.74 8.28 5.04
C ARG A 59 -5.71 8.39 6.56
N ILE A 60 -6.87 8.51 7.20
CA ILE A 60 -7.00 8.51 8.66
C ILE A 60 -6.53 7.17 9.24
N LEU A 61 -6.95 6.04 8.64
CA LEU A 61 -6.50 4.71 9.04
C LEU A 61 -5.00 4.54 8.85
N GLY A 62 -4.44 5.04 7.75
CA GLY A 62 -3.00 5.04 7.50
C GLY A 62 -2.21 5.79 8.58
N VAL A 63 -2.69 6.97 8.99
CA VAL A 63 -2.13 7.69 10.14
C VAL A 63 -2.19 6.85 11.42
N GLY A 64 -3.32 6.18 11.68
CA GLY A 64 -3.46 5.28 12.82
C GLY A 64 -2.45 4.12 12.81
N ILE A 65 -2.23 3.51 11.64
CA ILE A 65 -1.23 2.43 11.46
C ILE A 65 0.18 2.95 11.76
N ILE A 66 0.54 4.11 11.21
CA ILE A 66 1.85 4.73 11.46
C ILE A 66 2.03 5.03 12.95
N LEU A 67 1.03 5.64 13.59
CA LEU A 67 1.06 5.98 15.02
C LEU A 67 1.20 4.74 15.90
N SER A 68 0.68 3.57 15.45
CA SER A 68 0.86 2.30 16.16
C SER A 68 2.32 1.79 16.18
N GLY A 69 3.21 2.37 15.38
CA GLY A 69 4.64 2.04 15.35
C GLY A 69 5.51 2.88 16.29
N PHE A 70 4.96 3.91 16.94
CA PHE A 70 5.73 4.75 17.84
C PHE A 70 5.90 4.11 19.22
N HIS A 71 7.12 4.20 19.74
CA HIS A 71 7.46 3.79 21.10
C HIS A 71 7.78 5.01 21.98
N PHE A 72 7.41 4.93 23.25
CA PHE A 72 7.56 6.02 24.21
C PHE A 72 8.60 5.67 25.27
N TYR A 73 9.70 6.41 25.26
CA TYR A 73 10.72 6.33 26.29
C TYR A 73 10.53 7.47 27.29
N LEU A 74 9.82 7.20 28.39
CA LEU A 74 9.64 8.17 29.48
C LEU A 74 10.91 8.37 30.33
N GLY A 75 11.99 7.64 30.07
CA GLY A 75 13.23 7.69 30.85
C GLY A 75 13.88 9.08 30.91
N ASN A 76 13.68 9.90 29.87
CA ASN A 76 14.23 11.27 29.77
C ASN A 76 13.24 12.35 30.24
N GLY A 77 12.09 11.95 30.81
CA GLY A 77 11.03 12.85 31.24
C GLY A 77 9.94 13.08 30.17
N LEU A 78 8.74 13.47 30.64
CA LEU A 78 7.54 13.63 29.80
C LEU A 78 7.74 14.68 28.68
N GLY A 79 8.38 15.81 28.99
CA GLY A 79 8.58 16.91 28.04
C GLY A 79 9.42 16.50 26.82
N MET A 80 10.54 15.80 27.06
CA MET A 80 11.39 15.28 25.98
C MET A 80 10.66 14.23 25.15
N ALA A 81 9.94 13.30 25.81
CA ALA A 81 9.15 12.29 25.10
C ALA A 81 8.08 12.90 24.19
N ILE A 82 7.41 13.98 24.62
CA ILE A 82 6.44 14.71 23.79
C ILE A 82 7.14 15.42 22.61
N TYR A 83 8.28 16.05 22.86
CA TYR A 83 9.04 16.74 21.82
C TYR A 83 9.53 15.78 20.73
N ASP A 84 10.17 14.67 21.12
CA ASP A 84 10.69 13.66 20.20
C ASP A 84 9.57 13.02 19.37
N LEU A 85 8.42 12.76 20.00
CA LEU A 85 7.23 12.27 19.32
C LEU A 85 6.71 13.27 18.29
N LEU A 86 6.56 14.54 18.66
CA LEU A 86 6.03 15.57 17.76
C LEU A 86 6.95 15.74 16.55
N LEU A 87 8.26 15.84 16.77
CA LEU A 87 9.25 15.96 15.69
C LEU A 87 9.18 14.75 14.76
N SER A 88 9.23 13.54 15.32
CA SER A 88 9.21 12.31 14.54
C SER A 88 7.89 12.12 13.80
N THR A 89 6.75 12.48 14.42
CA THR A 89 5.42 12.41 13.79
C THR A 89 5.33 13.35 12.59
N ILE A 90 5.83 14.58 12.70
CA ILE A 90 5.82 15.54 11.57
C ILE A 90 6.63 14.99 10.40
N VAL A 91 7.83 14.49 10.65
CA VAL A 91 8.70 13.95 9.60
C VAL A 91 8.04 12.72 8.96
N VAL A 92 7.56 11.76 9.74
CA VAL A 92 6.94 10.54 9.21
C VAL A 92 5.66 10.87 8.43
N PHE A 93 4.85 11.83 8.88
CA PHE A 93 3.67 12.28 8.12
C PHE A 93 4.04 12.93 6.80
N ALA A 94 5.10 13.75 6.77
CA ALA A 94 5.60 14.33 5.53
C ALA A 94 6.10 13.24 4.55
N LEU A 95 6.85 12.27 5.05
CA LEU A 95 7.31 11.12 4.24
C LEU A 95 6.14 10.27 3.74
N TYR A 96 5.16 9.99 4.59
CA TYR A 96 3.96 9.24 4.23
C TYR A 96 3.11 9.94 3.16
N LEU A 97 2.85 11.24 3.33
CA LEU A 97 2.13 12.03 2.32
C LEU A 97 2.94 12.14 1.02
N GLY A 98 4.26 12.29 1.11
CA GLY A 98 5.16 12.23 -0.04
C GLY A 98 5.11 10.88 -0.76
N SER A 99 5.09 9.78 -0.01
CA SER A 99 4.92 8.42 -0.56
C SER A 99 3.62 8.28 -1.32
N LEU A 100 2.50 8.74 -0.73
CA LEU A 100 1.20 8.71 -1.39
C LEU A 100 1.19 9.54 -2.67
N TYR A 101 1.75 10.75 -2.62
CA TYR A 101 1.81 11.63 -3.77
C TYR A 101 2.59 11.00 -4.93
N VAL A 102 3.77 10.46 -4.65
CA VAL A 102 4.61 9.78 -5.66
C VAL A 102 3.89 8.55 -6.22
N LEU A 103 3.34 7.70 -5.34
CA LEU A 103 2.68 6.46 -5.75
C LEU A 103 1.42 6.74 -6.58
N GLU A 104 0.56 7.65 -6.14
CA GLU A 104 -0.63 8.04 -6.90
C GLU A 104 -0.26 8.70 -8.23
N SER A 105 0.85 9.44 -8.30
CA SER A 105 1.34 10.00 -9.57
C SER A 105 1.80 8.90 -10.55
N ILE A 106 2.42 7.83 -10.05
CA ILE A 106 2.86 6.70 -10.89
C ILE A 106 1.65 5.91 -11.40
N VAL A 107 0.68 5.61 -10.53
CA VAL A 107 -0.43 4.68 -10.82
C VAL A 107 -1.62 5.38 -11.47
N LEU A 108 -1.96 6.56 -10.97
CA LEU A 108 -3.18 7.30 -11.31
C LEU A 108 -2.88 8.62 -12.03
N GLY A 109 -1.64 8.83 -12.52
CA GLY A 109 -1.22 10.11 -13.12
C GLY A 109 -2.10 10.62 -14.26
N SER A 110 -2.81 9.74 -14.96
CA SER A 110 -3.75 10.09 -16.02
C SER A 110 -5.13 10.56 -15.54
N TYR A 111 -5.41 10.49 -14.22
CA TYR A 111 -6.73 10.73 -13.65
C TYR A 111 -6.67 11.77 -12.53
N GLU A 112 -7.43 12.85 -12.68
CA GLU A 112 -7.56 13.84 -11.63
C GLU A 112 -8.57 13.42 -10.57
N TYR A 113 -8.19 13.60 -9.30
CA TYR A 113 -9.07 13.35 -8.15
C TYR A 113 -10.40 14.14 -8.25
N SER A 114 -10.34 15.39 -8.73
CA SER A 114 -11.53 16.24 -8.82
C SER A 114 -12.58 15.69 -9.79
N ASP A 115 -12.13 15.04 -10.86
CA ASP A 115 -12.98 14.45 -11.87
C ASP A 115 -13.48 13.07 -11.44
N GLU A 116 -12.58 12.19 -11.00
CA GLU A 116 -12.93 10.81 -10.66
C GLU A 116 -13.77 10.71 -9.38
N VAL A 117 -13.38 11.42 -8.33
CA VAL A 117 -14.04 11.29 -7.02
C VAL A 117 -15.23 12.24 -6.90
N LEU A 118 -15.05 13.54 -7.20
CA LEU A 118 -16.13 14.52 -6.94
C LEU A 118 -17.23 14.48 -8.00
N LYS A 119 -16.86 14.42 -9.30
CA LYS A 119 -17.85 14.42 -10.39
C LYS A 119 -18.35 13.01 -10.70
N ARG A 120 -17.44 12.05 -10.90
CA ARG A 120 -17.78 10.71 -11.38
C ARG A 120 -18.13 9.73 -10.26
N LYS A 121 -17.76 10.01 -9.00
CA LYS A 121 -17.95 9.12 -7.83
C LYS A 121 -17.41 7.71 -8.09
N ASN A 122 -16.24 7.63 -8.72
CA ASN A 122 -15.65 6.36 -9.14
C ASN A 122 -15.16 5.55 -7.92
N LEU A 123 -15.91 4.51 -7.56
CA LEU A 123 -15.57 3.67 -6.41
C LEU A 123 -14.27 2.88 -6.63
N SER A 124 -14.00 2.44 -7.86
CA SER A 124 -12.75 1.73 -8.19
C SER A 124 -11.52 2.57 -7.90
N TYR A 125 -11.56 3.86 -8.28
CA TYR A 125 -10.53 4.83 -7.93
C TYR A 125 -10.38 4.95 -6.41
N GLY A 126 -11.50 5.07 -5.69
CA GLY A 126 -11.51 5.10 -4.23
C GLY A 126 -10.82 3.89 -3.61
N ILE A 127 -11.14 2.67 -4.06
CA ILE A 127 -10.56 1.40 -3.58
C ILE A 127 -9.05 1.35 -3.81
N ILE A 128 -8.59 1.79 -4.99
CA ILE A 128 -7.15 1.85 -5.31
C ILE A 128 -6.44 2.84 -4.37
N CYS A 129 -6.98 4.05 -4.19
CA CYS A 129 -6.42 5.01 -3.22
C CYS A 129 -6.46 4.47 -1.79
N PHE A 130 -7.50 3.71 -1.43
CA PHE A 130 -7.58 3.06 -0.13
C PHE A 130 -6.45 2.04 0.07
N ALA A 131 -6.23 1.18 -0.92
CA ALA A 131 -5.15 0.21 -0.90
C ALA A 131 -3.77 0.88 -0.84
N ASN A 132 -3.52 1.91 -1.66
CA ASN A 132 -2.30 2.70 -1.64
C ASN A 132 -2.03 3.33 -0.27
N SER A 133 -3.06 3.94 0.32
CA SER A 133 -2.98 4.60 1.63
C SER A 133 -2.57 3.65 2.75
N LEU A 134 -3.15 2.45 2.77
CA LEU A 134 -2.80 1.45 3.78
C LEU A 134 -1.43 0.82 3.51
N ALA A 135 -1.14 0.46 2.26
CA ALA A 135 0.15 -0.10 1.85
C ALA A 135 1.32 0.81 2.27
N MET A 136 1.24 2.10 1.94
CA MET A 136 2.28 3.07 2.30
C MET A 136 2.37 3.29 3.81
N ALA A 137 1.26 3.19 4.54
CA ALA A 137 1.29 3.30 6.00
C ALA A 137 1.99 2.10 6.66
N TYR A 138 1.75 0.88 6.17
CA TYR A 138 2.45 -0.32 6.63
C TYR A 138 3.94 -0.26 6.32
N LEU A 139 4.30 0.18 5.11
CA LEU A 139 5.70 0.35 4.72
C LEU A 139 6.40 1.41 5.58
N ALA A 140 5.76 2.58 5.79
CA ALA A 140 6.28 3.63 6.64
C ALA A 140 6.47 3.17 8.09
N LYS A 141 5.52 2.39 8.63
CA LYS A 141 5.63 1.78 9.96
C LYS A 141 6.84 0.85 10.06
N ALA A 142 7.06 -0.01 9.05
CA ALA A 142 8.20 -0.91 9.03
C ALA A 142 9.53 -0.13 9.04
N ILE A 143 9.66 0.86 8.16
CA ILE A 143 10.84 1.72 8.07
C ILE A 143 11.09 2.47 9.39
N LEU A 144 10.02 2.98 10.02
CA LEU A 144 10.11 3.64 11.33
C LEU A 144 10.70 2.71 12.39
N SER A 145 10.21 1.47 12.48
CA SER A 145 10.70 0.49 13.46
C SER A 145 12.18 0.13 13.29
N ILE A 146 12.67 0.11 12.05
CA ILE A 146 14.05 -0.25 11.73
C ILE A 146 15.01 0.93 11.93
N SER A 147 14.53 2.16 11.70
CA SER A 147 15.35 3.37 11.77
C SER A 147 15.88 3.74 13.17
N LYS A 148 15.38 3.09 14.24
CA LYS A 148 15.81 3.25 15.65
C LYS A 148 16.08 4.72 16.01
N GLU A 149 15.08 5.58 15.79
CA GLU A 149 15.06 7.04 16.09
C GLU A 149 15.94 7.94 15.20
N SER A 150 16.75 7.39 14.29
CA SER A 150 17.56 8.19 13.36
C SER A 150 16.73 8.68 12.18
N LEU A 151 16.44 9.99 12.15
CA LEU A 151 15.73 10.65 11.04
C LEU A 151 16.48 10.55 9.70
N ILE A 152 17.81 10.53 9.74
CA ILE A 152 18.65 10.35 8.54
C ILE A 152 18.45 8.94 7.99
N MET A 153 18.53 7.93 8.86
CA MET A 153 18.31 6.53 8.48
C MET A 153 16.90 6.31 7.93
N LEU A 154 15.90 6.87 8.62
CA LEU A 154 14.50 6.87 8.19
C LEU A 154 14.37 7.39 6.74
N SER A 155 15.01 8.52 6.44
CA SER A 155 14.92 9.16 5.12
C SER A 155 15.61 8.34 4.02
N ILE A 156 16.77 7.74 4.32
CA ILE A 156 17.50 6.88 3.36
C ILE A 156 16.69 5.62 3.07
N LEU A 157 16.25 4.91 4.11
CA LEU A 157 15.44 3.70 3.97
C LEU A 157 14.12 3.97 3.25
N TRP A 158 13.49 5.12 3.54
CA TRP A 158 12.31 5.59 2.82
C TRP A 158 12.55 5.77 1.33
N LEU A 159 13.63 6.43 0.92
CA LEU A 159 13.97 6.60 -0.50
C LEU A 159 14.15 5.25 -1.21
N PHE A 160 14.88 4.32 -0.60
CA PHE A 160 15.08 2.98 -1.14
C PHE A 160 13.77 2.20 -1.30
N ALA A 161 12.96 2.18 -0.24
CA ALA A 161 11.67 1.50 -0.26
C ALA A 161 10.74 2.12 -1.32
N MET A 162 10.69 3.45 -1.43
CA MET A 162 9.90 4.15 -2.43
C MET A 162 10.34 3.85 -3.86
N ALA A 163 11.64 3.76 -4.13
CA ALA A 163 12.14 3.39 -5.44
C ALA A 163 11.69 1.98 -5.85
N ILE A 164 11.85 1.01 -4.95
CA ILE A 164 11.45 -0.39 -5.20
C ILE A 164 9.94 -0.51 -5.36
N THR A 165 9.17 0.07 -4.45
CA THR A 165 7.70 0.02 -4.55
C THR A 165 7.20 0.76 -5.79
N GLY A 166 7.78 1.90 -6.16
CA GLY A 166 7.42 2.62 -7.39
C GLY A 166 7.62 1.77 -8.66
N ILE A 167 8.76 1.07 -8.75
CA ILE A 167 9.04 0.14 -9.87
C ILE A 167 8.05 -1.03 -9.85
N ALA A 168 7.81 -1.63 -8.68
CA ALA A 168 6.88 -2.74 -8.54
C ALA A 168 5.46 -2.35 -8.96
N MET A 169 5.00 -1.15 -8.61
CA MET A 169 3.64 -0.68 -8.93
C MET A 169 3.43 -0.44 -10.42
N LYS A 170 4.45 0.02 -11.14
CA LYS A 170 4.42 0.09 -12.60
C LYS A 170 4.37 -1.30 -13.26
N GLY A 171 4.81 -2.33 -12.55
CA GLY A 171 4.76 -3.73 -12.99
C GLY A 171 3.35 -4.35 -13.01
N PHE A 172 2.31 -3.68 -12.52
CA PHE A 172 0.95 -4.23 -12.52
C PHE A 172 0.48 -4.63 -13.93
N ASP A 173 0.63 -3.75 -14.91
CA ASP A 173 0.23 -3.99 -16.30
C ASP A 173 1.03 -5.11 -16.98
N LEU A 174 2.20 -5.46 -16.44
CA LEU A 174 3.03 -6.56 -16.96
C LEU A 174 2.57 -7.93 -16.45
N ILE A 175 1.98 -7.98 -15.25
CA ILE A 175 1.66 -9.24 -14.58
C ILE A 175 0.15 -9.52 -14.59
N SER A 176 -0.67 -8.48 -14.59
CA SER A 176 -2.12 -8.61 -14.69
C SER A 176 -2.58 -8.69 -16.15
N LYS A 177 -3.64 -9.46 -16.39
CA LYS A 177 -4.31 -9.51 -17.71
C LYS A 177 -5.37 -8.42 -17.87
N LEU A 178 -5.72 -7.72 -16.79
CA LEU A 178 -6.77 -6.71 -16.79
C LEU A 178 -6.21 -5.37 -17.29
N PRO A 179 -6.78 -4.76 -18.35
CA PRO A 179 -6.30 -3.47 -18.84
C PRO A 179 -6.66 -2.35 -17.84
N PHE A 180 -5.68 -1.96 -17.02
CA PHE A 180 -5.89 -1.09 -15.85
C PHE A 180 -6.60 0.22 -16.19
N HIS A 181 -6.03 1.00 -17.11
CA HIS A 181 -6.56 2.32 -17.48
C HIS A 181 -7.97 2.26 -18.08
N LYS A 182 -8.23 1.30 -18.97
CA LYS A 182 -9.54 1.14 -19.61
C LYS A 182 -10.61 0.80 -18.57
N LEU A 183 -10.34 -0.16 -17.70
CA LEU A 183 -11.30 -0.63 -16.70
C LEU A 183 -11.53 0.38 -15.57
N LEU A 184 -10.50 1.12 -15.18
CA LEU A 184 -10.62 2.20 -14.21
C LEU A 184 -11.50 3.32 -14.74
N ALA A 185 -11.31 3.72 -16.00
CA ALA A 185 -12.17 4.69 -16.67
C ALA A 185 -13.62 4.20 -16.77
N GLN A 186 -13.86 2.90 -16.87
CA GLN A 186 -15.20 2.30 -16.87
C GLN A 186 -15.79 2.12 -15.46
N LYS A 187 -15.09 2.54 -14.40
CA LYS A 187 -15.48 2.33 -12.99
C LYS A 187 -15.69 0.86 -12.63
N ASN A 188 -14.98 -0.05 -13.31
CA ASN A 188 -15.09 -1.47 -13.04
C ASN A 188 -14.37 -1.78 -11.72
N ILE A 189 -15.04 -2.44 -10.78
CA ILE A 189 -14.50 -2.73 -9.45
C ILE A 189 -13.50 -3.91 -9.49
N ALA A 190 -13.57 -4.78 -10.49
CA ALA A 190 -12.68 -5.92 -10.64
C ALA A 190 -11.20 -5.51 -10.70
N VAL A 191 -10.87 -4.48 -11.50
CA VAL A 191 -9.49 -3.99 -11.58
C VAL A 191 -9.00 -3.45 -10.22
N ALA A 192 -9.89 -2.83 -9.45
CA ALA A 192 -9.53 -2.29 -8.14
C ALA A 192 -9.22 -3.40 -7.12
N PHE A 193 -9.98 -4.50 -7.12
CA PHE A 193 -9.68 -5.65 -6.27
C PHE A 193 -8.41 -6.39 -6.69
N SER A 194 -8.21 -6.58 -8.00
CA SER A 194 -6.98 -7.17 -8.53
C SER A 194 -5.76 -6.35 -8.13
N TYR A 195 -5.82 -5.03 -8.36
CA TYR A 195 -4.76 -4.10 -7.96
C TYR A 195 -4.54 -4.08 -6.44
N THR A 196 -5.61 -4.16 -5.63
CA THR A 196 -5.49 -4.20 -4.17
C THR A 196 -4.66 -5.40 -3.72
N GLY A 197 -4.96 -6.60 -4.23
CA GLY A 197 -4.16 -7.79 -3.90
C GLY A 197 -2.70 -7.67 -4.36
N PHE A 198 -2.48 -7.06 -5.52
CA PHE A 198 -1.15 -6.80 -6.06
C PHE A 198 -0.32 -5.85 -5.18
N ILE A 199 -0.85 -4.67 -4.83
CA ILE A 199 -0.11 -3.70 -4.02
C ILE A 199 0.17 -4.23 -2.62
N TRP A 200 -0.79 -4.91 -2.01
CA TRP A 200 -0.59 -5.51 -0.69
C TRP A 200 0.45 -6.63 -0.75
N GLY A 201 0.42 -7.47 -1.79
CA GLY A 201 1.44 -8.50 -1.99
C GLY A 201 2.84 -7.91 -2.08
N TRP A 202 3.05 -6.90 -2.92
CA TRP A 202 4.36 -6.23 -3.02
C TRP A 202 4.75 -5.50 -1.75
N THR A 203 3.81 -4.86 -1.07
CA THR A 203 4.08 -4.20 0.22
C THR A 203 4.60 -5.21 1.23
N LEU A 204 3.99 -6.39 1.33
CA LEU A 204 4.48 -7.47 2.19
C LEU A 204 5.88 -7.93 1.80
N LEU A 205 6.15 -8.13 0.51
CA LEU A 205 7.49 -8.52 0.05
C LEU A 205 8.55 -7.46 0.40
N VAL A 206 8.23 -6.18 0.23
CA VAL A 206 9.14 -5.09 0.58
C VAL A 206 9.35 -5.01 2.09
N THR A 207 8.27 -5.04 2.88
CA THR A 207 8.35 -4.99 4.34
C THR A 207 9.14 -6.18 4.90
N ASN A 208 8.84 -7.41 4.48
CA ASN A 208 9.57 -8.60 4.93
C ASN A 208 11.05 -8.57 4.53
N SER A 209 11.38 -7.95 3.39
CA SER A 209 12.78 -7.80 2.98
C SER A 209 13.53 -6.78 3.85
N LEU A 210 12.84 -5.83 4.46
CA LEU A 210 13.40 -4.85 5.40
C LEU A 210 13.59 -5.44 6.81
N GLU A 211 12.89 -6.52 7.18
CA GLU A 211 12.97 -7.16 8.51
C GLU A 211 14.30 -7.94 8.68
N HIS A 212 15.37 -7.22 9.00
CA HIS A 212 16.65 -7.74 9.45
C HIS A 212 17.42 -6.65 10.22
N ASP A 213 18.47 -7.03 10.94
CA ASP A 213 19.21 -6.10 11.78
C ASP A 213 20.04 -5.11 10.97
N LEU A 214 19.88 -3.83 11.29
CA LEU A 214 20.68 -2.75 10.71
C LEU A 214 21.99 -2.60 11.50
N VAL A 215 23.05 -3.24 11.00
CA VAL A 215 24.42 -3.13 11.54
C VAL A 215 25.22 -2.09 10.74
N ASP A 216 25.25 -2.25 9.42
CA ASP A 216 25.90 -1.34 8.47
C ASP A 216 24.97 -1.05 7.29
N LEU A 217 24.89 0.22 6.89
CA LEU A 217 23.97 0.67 5.84
C LEU A 217 24.28 0.04 4.48
N LYS A 218 25.56 -0.15 4.14
CA LYS A 218 25.97 -0.75 2.87
C LYS A 218 25.54 -2.22 2.82
N SER A 219 25.89 -3.01 3.85
CA SER A 219 25.49 -4.41 3.95
C SER A 219 23.97 -4.57 3.94
N TYR A 220 23.27 -3.77 4.75
CA TYR A 220 21.81 -3.78 4.86
C TYR A 220 21.13 -3.51 3.50
N SER A 221 21.59 -2.49 2.77
CA SER A 221 21.02 -2.15 1.46
C SER A 221 21.22 -3.27 0.42
N ILE A 222 22.37 -3.95 0.46
CA ILE A 222 22.66 -5.10 -0.42
C ILE A 222 21.75 -6.27 -0.07
N GLN A 223 21.63 -6.63 1.21
CA GLN A 223 20.76 -7.73 1.64
C GLN A 223 19.29 -7.47 1.31
N PHE A 224 18.82 -6.24 1.54
CA PHE A 224 17.48 -5.80 1.14
C PHE A 224 17.24 -6.02 -0.36
N LEU A 225 18.15 -5.56 -1.21
CA LEU A 225 18.03 -5.72 -2.67
C LEU A 225 18.03 -7.20 -3.10
N LEU A 226 18.90 -8.01 -2.51
CA LEU A 226 18.99 -9.45 -2.80
C LEU A 226 17.70 -10.18 -2.41
N LYS A 227 17.10 -9.87 -1.25
CA LYS A 227 15.80 -10.42 -0.83
C LYS A 227 14.68 -10.03 -1.79
N ILE A 228 14.67 -8.80 -2.30
CA ILE A 228 13.70 -8.35 -3.32
C ILE A 228 13.89 -9.10 -4.64
N ILE A 229 15.12 -9.26 -5.12
CA ILE A 229 15.42 -10.01 -6.34
C ILE A 229 14.99 -11.47 -6.18
N LEU A 230 15.33 -12.10 -5.06
CA LEU A 230 14.89 -13.46 -4.76
C LEU A 230 13.36 -13.56 -4.72
N SER A 231 12.68 -12.58 -4.11
CA SER A 231 11.22 -12.52 -4.10
C SER A 231 10.65 -12.45 -5.52
N ALA A 232 11.23 -11.64 -6.40
CA ALA A 232 10.80 -11.53 -7.79
C ALA A 232 10.97 -12.84 -8.56
N ILE A 233 11.99 -13.65 -8.24
CA ILE A 233 12.24 -14.97 -8.85
C ILE A 233 11.28 -16.04 -8.29
N VAL A 234 11.05 -16.05 -6.98
CA VAL A 234 10.23 -17.07 -6.30
C VAL A 234 8.73 -16.82 -6.49
N PHE A 235 8.30 -15.56 -6.57
CA PHE A 235 6.90 -15.18 -6.80
C PHE A 235 6.20 -15.92 -7.96
N PRO A 236 6.73 -15.94 -9.20
CA PRO A 236 6.06 -16.63 -10.31
C PRO A 236 5.93 -18.13 -10.08
N LEU A 237 6.86 -18.76 -9.35
CA LEU A 237 6.79 -20.19 -9.02
C LEU A 237 5.58 -20.48 -8.13
N PHE A 238 5.32 -19.67 -7.10
CA PHE A 238 4.12 -19.83 -6.26
C PHE A 238 2.83 -19.54 -7.01
N LYS A 239 2.81 -18.48 -7.83
CA LYS A 239 1.62 -18.15 -8.63
C LYS A 239 1.25 -19.29 -9.57
N GLN A 240 2.23 -19.86 -10.27
CA GLN A 240 2.02 -21.02 -11.15
C GLN A 240 1.69 -22.28 -10.36
N GLY A 241 2.37 -22.52 -9.24
CA GLY A 241 2.13 -23.68 -8.37
C GLY A 241 0.71 -23.71 -7.81
N LEU A 242 0.21 -22.60 -7.25
CA LEU A 242 -1.16 -22.49 -6.77
C LEU A 242 -2.18 -22.68 -7.90
N SER A 243 -1.91 -22.09 -9.07
CA SER A 243 -2.77 -22.25 -10.24
C SER A 243 -2.85 -23.70 -10.71
N LEU A 244 -1.73 -24.42 -10.69
CA LEU A 244 -1.65 -25.83 -11.08
C LEU A 244 -2.32 -26.76 -10.06
N ILE A 245 -2.01 -26.61 -8.77
CA ILE A 245 -2.50 -27.48 -7.69
C ILE A 245 -4.02 -27.39 -7.57
N TYR A 246 -4.56 -26.18 -7.57
CA TYR A 246 -6.01 -25.96 -7.42
C TYR A 246 -6.75 -25.90 -8.74
N GLN A 247 -6.06 -26.18 -9.87
CA GLN A 247 -6.62 -26.15 -11.22
C GLN A 247 -7.40 -24.86 -11.50
N LEU A 248 -6.85 -23.73 -11.07
CA LEU A 248 -7.50 -22.44 -11.16
C LEU A 248 -7.54 -22.02 -12.63
N LYS A 249 -8.71 -22.17 -13.27
CA LYS A 249 -8.92 -21.80 -14.66
C LYS A 249 -9.32 -20.35 -14.74
N ASP A 250 -8.55 -19.61 -15.52
CA ASP A 250 -8.82 -18.22 -15.80
C ASP A 250 -9.75 -18.11 -17.01
N GLU A 251 -11.05 -17.90 -16.76
CA GLU A 251 -12.04 -17.68 -17.82
C GLU A 251 -11.75 -16.42 -18.66
N SER A 252 -10.91 -15.50 -18.15
CA SER A 252 -10.43 -14.31 -18.88
C SER A 252 -9.67 -14.66 -20.16
N GLY A 253 -9.14 -15.88 -20.27
CA GLY A 253 -8.43 -16.37 -21.45
C GLY A 253 -9.33 -16.73 -22.64
N ALA A 254 -10.65 -16.84 -22.46
CA ALA A 254 -11.60 -17.03 -23.56
C ALA A 254 -11.75 -15.78 -24.46
N ILE A 255 -10.99 -14.71 -24.19
CA ILE A 255 -10.99 -13.44 -24.93
C ILE A 255 -9.89 -13.43 -26.03
N ALA A 256 -9.15 -14.52 -26.23
CA ALA A 256 -8.29 -14.65 -27.42
C ALA A 256 -9.16 -14.99 -28.66
N PRO A 257 -9.05 -14.26 -29.78
CA PRO A 257 -9.78 -14.60 -30.99
C PRO A 257 -9.19 -15.90 -31.55
N VAL A 258 -9.84 -17.03 -31.27
CA VAL A 258 -9.59 -18.26 -32.03
C VAL A 258 -10.17 -18.01 -33.42
N HIS A 259 -9.31 -17.62 -34.35
CA HIS A 259 -9.63 -17.72 -35.77
C HIS A 259 -9.88 -19.20 -36.09
N GLY A 260 -11.16 -19.57 -36.15
CA GLY A 260 -11.63 -20.75 -36.85
C GLY A 260 -11.99 -21.96 -35.99
N VAL A 261 -13.03 -21.87 -35.15
CA VAL A 261 -13.84 -23.05 -34.79
C VAL A 261 -15.31 -22.67 -34.61
N GLY A 262 -16.16 -23.26 -35.47
CA GLY A 262 -17.50 -23.74 -35.14
C GLY A 262 -18.53 -22.75 -34.58
N ILE A 263 -19.36 -22.25 -35.49
CA ILE A 263 -20.70 -21.66 -35.26
C ILE A 263 -21.44 -22.51 -34.21
N ASN A 264 -21.66 -21.98 -32.99
CA ASN A 264 -22.74 -22.30 -32.02
C ASN A 264 -22.49 -21.78 -30.57
N ALA A 265 -21.41 -21.04 -30.29
CA ALA A 265 -21.13 -20.44 -28.96
C ALA A 265 -21.32 -18.91 -28.91
N THR A 266 -22.06 -18.31 -29.84
CA THR A 266 -22.05 -16.86 -30.07
C THR A 266 -22.90 -16.03 -29.11
N SER A 267 -23.96 -16.57 -28.47
CA SER A 267 -24.88 -15.74 -27.66
C SER A 267 -24.41 -15.47 -26.23
N SER A 268 -23.70 -16.39 -25.58
CA SER A 268 -23.17 -16.20 -24.22
C SER A 268 -21.81 -15.48 -24.22
N MET A 269 -21.05 -15.61 -25.30
CA MET A 269 -19.72 -15.01 -25.44
C MET A 269 -19.79 -13.51 -25.77
N GLU A 270 -20.74 -13.07 -26.60
CA GLU A 270 -20.95 -11.65 -26.92
C GLU A 270 -21.53 -10.83 -25.74
N MET A 271 -22.34 -11.44 -24.87
CA MET A 271 -22.79 -10.76 -23.63
C MET A 271 -21.65 -10.46 -22.66
N LEU A 272 -20.64 -11.34 -22.59
CA LEU A 272 -19.45 -11.17 -21.75
C LEU A 272 -18.48 -10.10 -22.28
N TYR A 273 -18.59 -9.71 -23.55
CA TYR A 273 -17.81 -8.60 -24.13
C TYR A 273 -18.38 -7.22 -23.79
N HIS A 274 -19.69 -7.13 -23.51
CA HIS A 274 -20.35 -5.88 -23.14
C HIS A 274 -20.32 -5.61 -21.64
N GLU A 275 -20.41 -6.64 -20.82
CA GLU A 275 -20.17 -6.57 -19.39
C GLU A 275 -18.70 -6.89 -19.13
N GLY A 276 -17.87 -5.86 -18.98
CA GLY A 276 -16.44 -6.05 -18.67
C GLY A 276 -16.20 -7.01 -17.49
N PRO A 277 -14.94 -7.42 -17.25
CA PRO A 277 -14.60 -8.49 -16.31
C PRO A 277 -15.33 -8.33 -14.97
N GLY A 278 -16.02 -9.40 -14.56
CA GLY A 278 -16.82 -9.41 -13.35
C GLY A 278 -15.95 -9.23 -12.10
N VAL A 279 -16.56 -8.79 -11.01
CA VAL A 279 -15.88 -8.60 -9.72
C VAL A 279 -15.17 -9.89 -9.26
N GLY A 280 -15.74 -11.07 -9.57
CA GLY A 280 -15.15 -12.36 -9.28
C GLY A 280 -13.77 -12.56 -9.91
N THR A 281 -13.56 -12.14 -11.17
CA THR A 281 -12.26 -12.21 -11.85
C THR A 281 -11.22 -11.34 -11.14
N GLY A 282 -11.62 -10.12 -10.75
CA GLY A 282 -10.75 -9.21 -10.02
C GLY A 282 -10.36 -9.71 -8.63
N LEU A 283 -11.33 -10.28 -7.90
CA LEU A 283 -11.09 -10.92 -6.61
C LEU A 283 -10.18 -12.13 -6.73
N TYR A 284 -10.45 -13.01 -7.70
CA TYR A 284 -9.63 -14.18 -7.98
C TYR A 284 -8.16 -13.79 -8.22
N GLU A 285 -7.93 -12.84 -9.13
CA GLU A 285 -6.60 -12.38 -9.46
C GLU A 285 -5.93 -11.74 -8.24
N GLY A 286 -6.61 -10.80 -7.58
CA GLY A 286 -6.07 -10.11 -6.39
C GLY A 286 -5.70 -11.06 -5.26
N VAL A 287 -6.58 -12.01 -4.91
CA VAL A 287 -6.32 -12.99 -3.85
C VAL A 287 -5.19 -13.94 -4.23
N LEU A 288 -5.13 -14.40 -5.49
CA LEU A 288 -4.04 -15.25 -5.98
C LEU A 288 -2.69 -14.54 -5.89
N PHE A 289 -2.63 -13.27 -6.31
CA PHE A 289 -1.44 -12.43 -6.21
C PHE A 289 -1.00 -12.25 -4.76
N PHE A 290 -1.93 -11.83 -3.89
CA PHE A 290 -1.64 -11.62 -2.48
C PHE A 290 -1.13 -12.89 -1.81
N THR A 291 -1.81 -14.02 -2.03
CA THR A 291 -1.43 -15.31 -1.43
C THR A 291 -0.06 -15.78 -1.92
N SER A 292 0.21 -15.62 -3.21
CA SER A 292 1.52 -15.96 -3.80
C SER A 292 2.63 -15.11 -3.19
N ALA A 293 2.42 -13.79 -3.09
CA ALA A 293 3.37 -12.87 -2.47
C ALA A 293 3.57 -13.17 -0.98
N PHE A 294 2.51 -13.53 -0.25
CA PHE A 294 2.60 -13.94 1.15
C PHE A 294 3.48 -15.19 1.32
N LEU A 295 3.25 -16.24 0.52
CA LEU A 295 4.07 -17.46 0.55
C LEU A 295 5.53 -17.20 0.15
N THR A 296 5.75 -16.37 -0.88
CA THR A 296 7.09 -15.89 -1.24
C THR A 296 7.76 -15.17 -0.08
N GLY A 297 7.02 -14.31 0.63
CA GLY A 297 7.49 -13.56 1.78
C GLY A 297 7.98 -14.47 2.91
N ILE A 298 7.29 -15.58 3.19
CA ILE A 298 7.71 -16.55 4.22
C ILE A 298 9.08 -17.15 3.92
N ILE A 299 9.31 -17.58 2.67
CA ILE A 299 10.58 -18.18 2.26
C ILE A 299 11.70 -17.13 2.29
N THR A 300 11.45 -15.98 1.68
CA THR A 300 12.48 -14.95 1.47
C THR A 300 12.87 -14.23 2.76
N ALA A 301 11.93 -14.06 3.69
CA ALA A 301 12.22 -13.51 5.02
C ALA A 301 13.17 -14.43 5.82
N SER A 302 13.00 -15.75 5.67
CA SER A 302 13.75 -16.75 6.42
C SER A 302 15.20 -16.94 5.94
N ILE A 303 15.56 -16.37 4.79
CA ILE A 303 16.90 -16.50 4.20
C ILE A 303 17.75 -15.31 4.65
N ASP A 304 18.79 -15.59 5.42
CA ASP A 304 19.86 -14.64 5.68
C ASP A 304 21.01 -14.90 4.70
N PHE A 305 21.35 -13.89 3.91
CA PHE A 305 22.49 -13.94 2.98
C PHE A 305 23.84 -13.75 3.70
N GLY A 306 23.84 -13.53 5.01
CA GLY A 306 25.04 -13.43 5.85
C GLY A 306 26.07 -12.44 5.30
N SER A 307 27.35 -12.73 5.56
CA SER A 307 28.49 -12.01 5.00
C SER A 307 29.06 -12.69 3.74
N PHE A 308 28.20 -13.24 2.87
CA PHE A 308 28.67 -13.93 1.65
C PHE A 308 29.48 -13.02 0.70
N TYR A 309 29.41 -11.70 0.86
CA TYR A 309 30.32 -10.77 0.21
C TYR A 309 31.54 -10.50 1.09
N PRO A 310 32.77 -10.82 0.65
CA PRO A 310 33.96 -10.35 1.32
C PRO A 310 33.95 -8.81 1.30
N VAL A 311 34.10 -8.23 2.47
CA VAL A 311 34.25 -6.80 2.69
C VAL A 311 35.53 -6.38 1.98
N PHE A 312 35.40 -5.83 0.76
CA PHE A 312 36.44 -5.06 0.10
C PHE A 312 36.29 -3.59 0.47
#